data_AF-A0A1Q3PKH2-F1
#
_entry.id   AF-A0A1Q3PKH2-F1
#
_cell.length_a   1.000
_cell.length_b   1.000
_cell.length_c   1.000
_cell.angle_alpha   90.00
_cell.angle_beta   90.00
_cell.angle_gamma   90.00
#
_symmetry.space_group_name_H-M   'P 1'
#
loop_
_entity.id
_entity.type
_entity.pdbx_description
1 polymer ?
#
loop_
_entity_poly.entity_id
_entity_poly.type
_entity_poly.pdbx_seq_one_letter_code
_entity_poly.pdbx_strand_id
1 'polypeptide(L)'
;MSDVRNMVKCMARIWRMYKRQESLFRSAMGLDVPSRLRRICSNGYMMSLLFKKDVGSMYESVKSVLDDGELASITRSVDDFEDQLADRYELLSEIASHQQVILREYQALLPHLDHDSDAARACSEHIDKLSFLESSLMKEVNSLPDGREEDFSYVA
;
A
#
# COMPACT_ATOMS: atom_id res chain seq x y z
N MET A 1 3.64 -25.78 -11.18
CA MET A 1 3.83 -24.65 -12.12
C MET A 1 2.76 -23.57 -11.96
N SER A 2 1.47 -23.90 -11.82
CA SER A 2 0.39 -22.90 -11.57
C SER A 2 0.65 -22.01 -10.34
N ASP A 3 1.13 -22.58 -9.23
CA ASP A 3 1.32 -21.83 -7.98
C ASP A 3 2.44 -20.80 -8.05
N VAL A 4 3.59 -21.16 -8.65
CA VAL A 4 4.72 -20.23 -8.83
C VAL A 4 4.33 -19.03 -9.70
N ARG A 5 3.60 -19.28 -10.80
CA ARG A 5 3.09 -18.21 -11.65
C ARG A 5 2.13 -17.29 -10.89
N ASN A 6 1.27 -17.84 -10.03
CA ASN A 6 0.36 -17.06 -9.20
C ASN A 6 1.09 -16.24 -8.13
N MET A 7 2.14 -16.80 -7.51
CA MET A 7 3.00 -16.09 -6.59
C MET A 7 3.69 -14.89 -7.26
N VAL A 8 4.32 -15.12 -8.41
CA VAL A 8 5.02 -14.06 -9.17
C VAL A 8 4.04 -12.98 -9.61
N LYS A 9 2.83 -13.33 -10.04
CA LYS A 9 1.74 -12.38 -10.32
C LYS A 9 1.36 -11.57 -9.08
N CYS A 10 1.19 -12.23 -7.95
CA CYS A 10 0.81 -11.58 -6.70
C CYS A 10 1.89 -10.60 -6.22
N MET A 11 3.16 -11.02 -6.23
CA MET A 11 4.32 -10.17 -5.91
C MET A 11 4.42 -8.97 -6.85
N ALA A 12 4.28 -9.18 -8.16
CA ALA A 12 4.31 -8.08 -9.13
C ALA A 12 3.17 -7.07 -8.89
N ARG A 13 1.97 -7.55 -8.56
CA ARG A 13 0.83 -6.70 -8.20
C ARG A 13 1.10 -5.91 -6.92
N ILE A 14 1.53 -6.55 -5.84
CA ILE A 14 1.89 -5.87 -4.58
C ILE A 14 2.96 -4.80 -4.84
N TRP A 15 3.97 -5.11 -5.64
CA TRP A 15 5.02 -4.17 -6.01
C TRP A 15 4.49 -2.91 -6.70
N ARG A 16 3.55 -3.05 -7.65
CA ARG A 16 2.89 -1.91 -8.31
C ARG A 16 2.02 -1.12 -7.34
N MET A 17 1.31 -1.82 -6.45
CA MET A 17 0.49 -1.18 -5.42
C MET A 17 1.33 -0.29 -4.50
N TYR A 18 2.56 -0.69 -4.15
CA TYR A 18 3.44 0.19 -3.39
C TYR A 18 3.84 1.45 -4.16
N LYS A 19 3.98 1.38 -5.48
CA LYS A 19 4.24 2.58 -6.31
C LYS A 19 3.07 3.57 -6.21
N ARG A 20 1.82 3.10 -6.18
CA ARG A 20 0.64 3.96 -5.93
C ARG A 20 0.64 4.49 -4.50
N GLN A 21 0.88 3.62 -3.52
CA GLN A 21 0.90 4.00 -2.09
C GLN A 21 1.94 5.09 -1.80
N GLU A 22 3.10 5.03 -2.46
CA GLU A 22 4.11 6.10 -2.43
C GLU A 22 3.56 7.45 -2.91
N SER A 23 2.83 7.46 -4.04
CA SER A 23 2.21 8.68 -4.60
C SER A 23 1.18 9.25 -3.62
N LEU A 24 0.27 8.40 -3.11
CA LEU A 24 -0.79 8.81 -2.20
C LEU A 24 -0.24 9.42 -0.91
N PHE A 25 0.74 8.77 -0.27
CA PHE A 25 1.36 9.34 0.93
C PHE A 25 2.14 10.62 0.66
N ARG A 26 2.78 10.74 -0.51
CA ARG A 26 3.46 11.98 -0.92
C ARG A 26 2.46 13.12 -1.07
N SER A 27 1.35 12.88 -1.75
CA SER A 27 0.25 13.85 -1.90
C SER A 27 -0.31 14.26 -0.54
N ALA A 28 -0.56 13.29 0.36
CA ALA A 28 -1.11 13.57 1.68
C ALA A 28 -0.15 14.41 2.56
N MET A 29 1.16 14.20 2.45
CA MET A 29 2.14 15.04 3.14
C MET A 29 2.20 16.48 2.61
N GLY A 30 1.80 16.70 1.35
CA GLY A 30 1.71 18.03 0.74
C GLY A 30 0.48 18.83 1.17
N LEU A 31 -0.50 18.18 1.81
CA LEU A 31 -1.69 18.85 2.36
C LEU A 31 -1.38 19.53 3.70
N ASP A 32 -2.23 20.50 4.05
CA ASP A 32 -2.26 21.03 5.40
C ASP A 32 -2.97 20.07 6.36
N VAL A 33 -2.18 19.19 6.95
CA VAL A 33 -2.60 18.16 7.90
C VAL A 33 -1.95 18.38 9.27
N PRO A 34 -2.60 17.93 10.36
CA PRO A 34 -1.99 17.93 11.68
C PRO A 34 -0.63 17.23 11.69
N SER A 35 0.29 17.69 12.55
CA SER A 35 1.65 17.15 12.65
C SER A 35 1.70 15.64 12.89
N ARG A 36 0.74 15.11 13.66
CA ARG A 36 0.60 13.68 13.93
C ARG A 36 0.24 12.88 12.68
N LEU A 37 -0.74 13.36 11.90
CA LEU A 37 -1.13 12.73 10.64
C LEU A 37 0.01 12.82 9.61
N ARG A 38 0.69 13.97 9.51
CA ARG A 38 1.89 14.12 8.67
C ARG A 38 2.96 13.08 9.01
N ARG A 39 3.18 12.80 10.30
CA ARG A 39 4.13 11.76 10.77
C ARG A 39 3.68 10.36 10.37
N ILE A 40 2.39 10.05 10.45
CA ILE A 40 1.82 8.78 9.99
C ILE A 40 2.04 8.62 8.48
N CYS A 41 1.72 9.65 7.69
CA CYS A 41 1.93 9.63 6.23
C CYS A 41 3.41 9.48 5.86
N SER A 42 4.31 10.16 6.57
CA SER A 42 5.76 10.02 6.38
C SER A 42 6.26 8.60 6.70
N ASN A 43 5.77 8.01 7.80
CA ASN A 43 6.08 6.61 8.11
C ASN A 43 5.54 5.65 7.03
N GLY A 44 4.30 5.85 6.60
CA GLY A 44 3.69 5.05 5.53
C GLY A 44 4.43 5.17 4.20
N TYR A 45 4.91 6.36 3.85
CA TYR A 45 5.77 6.58 2.68
C TYR A 45 7.08 5.79 2.78
N MET A 46 7.79 5.87 3.92
CA MET A 46 9.04 5.12 4.13
C MET A 46 8.80 3.60 4.09
N MET A 47 7.73 3.12 4.73
CA MET A 47 7.35 1.72 4.69
C MET A 47 7.07 1.26 3.25
N SER A 48 6.39 2.07 2.45
CA SER A 48 6.09 1.75 1.04
C SER A 48 7.37 1.56 0.23
N LEU A 49 8.37 2.42 0.42
CA LEU A 49 9.67 2.30 -0.26
C LEU A 49 10.43 1.03 0.16
N LEU A 50 10.48 0.75 1.46
CA LEU A 50 11.18 -0.42 1.99
C LEU A 50 10.51 -1.72 1.54
N PHE A 51 9.20 -1.83 1.76
CA PHE A 51 8.47 -3.05 1.43
C PHE A 51 8.42 -3.32 -0.07
N LYS A 52 8.38 -2.27 -0.91
CA LYS A 52 8.53 -2.43 -2.36
C LYS A 52 9.88 -3.04 -2.74
N LYS A 53 10.97 -2.62 -2.10
CA LYS A 53 12.30 -3.20 -2.32
C LYS A 53 12.34 -4.66 -1.90
N ASP A 54 11.74 -4.98 -0.76
CA ASP A 54 11.69 -6.35 -0.25
C ASP A 54 10.85 -7.25 -1.17
N VAL A 55 9.69 -6.78 -1.63
CA VAL A 55 8.87 -7.49 -2.64
C VAL A 55 9.61 -7.66 -3.96
N GLY A 56 10.35 -6.64 -4.40
CA GLY A 56 11.20 -6.75 -5.58
C GLY A 56 12.22 -7.88 -5.40
N SER A 57 12.85 -7.96 -4.23
CA SER A 57 13.82 -9.02 -3.92
C SER A 57 13.16 -10.41 -3.89
N MET A 58 11.95 -10.54 -3.34
CA MET A 58 11.16 -11.78 -3.36
C MET A 58 10.75 -12.17 -4.79
N TYR A 59 10.39 -11.20 -5.63
CA TYR A 59 10.07 -11.45 -7.04
C TYR A 59 11.30 -11.98 -7.80
N GLU A 60 12.46 -11.33 -7.62
CA GLU A 60 13.70 -11.72 -8.28
C GLU A 60 14.17 -13.13 -7.90
N SER A 61 13.93 -13.58 -6.66
CA SER A 61 14.32 -14.92 -6.21
C SER A 61 13.44 -16.04 -6.77
N VAL A 62 12.22 -15.72 -7.21
CA VAL A 62 11.25 -16.72 -7.70
C VAL A 62 11.09 -16.67 -9.23
N LYS A 63 11.26 -15.50 -9.86
CA LYS A 63 10.97 -15.30 -11.29
C LYS A 63 11.82 -16.18 -12.22
N SER A 64 13.02 -16.58 -11.80
CA SER A 64 13.95 -17.38 -12.62
C SER A 64 13.43 -18.78 -12.94
N VAL A 65 12.35 -19.20 -12.27
CA VAL A 65 11.68 -20.48 -12.52
C VAL A 65 10.66 -20.39 -13.67
N LEU A 66 10.32 -19.17 -14.12
CA LEU A 66 9.37 -18.94 -15.22
C LEU A 66 10.10 -18.64 -16.53
N ASP A 67 9.48 -18.99 -17.65
CA ASP A 67 9.96 -18.59 -18.97
C ASP A 67 9.54 -17.17 -19.37
N ASP A 68 10.15 -16.62 -20.42
CA ASP A 68 9.89 -15.26 -20.90
C ASP A 68 8.44 -15.05 -21.34
N GLY A 69 7.77 -16.09 -21.87
CA GLY A 69 6.38 -16.02 -22.29
C GLY A 69 5.43 -15.92 -21.09
N GLU A 70 5.71 -16.67 -20.04
CA GLU A 70 5.00 -16.60 -18.77
C GLU A 70 5.18 -15.23 -18.12
N LEU A 71 6.40 -14.70 -18.08
CA LEU A 71 6.70 -13.37 -17.51
C LEU A 71 6.03 -12.24 -18.30
N ALA A 72 6.06 -12.28 -19.64
CA ALA A 72 5.41 -11.28 -20.49
C ALA A 72 3.89 -11.21 -20.28
N SER A 73 3.25 -12.32 -19.90
CA SER A 73 1.82 -12.34 -19.58
C SER A 73 1.47 -11.65 -18.24
N ILE A 74 2.45 -11.52 -17.34
CA ILE A 74 2.29 -10.93 -16.00
C ILE A 74 2.49 -9.41 -16.03
N THR A 75 3.40 -8.93 -16.88
CA THR A 75 3.78 -7.51 -16.94
C THR A 75 2.78 -6.64 -17.69
N ARG A 76 1.94 -7.21 -18.55
CA ARG A 76 0.96 -6.49 -19.39
C ARG A 76 -0.25 -5.91 -18.65
N SER A 77 -0.45 -6.22 -17.37
CA SER A 77 -1.49 -5.53 -16.58
C SER A 77 -1.04 -4.09 -16.34
N VAL A 78 -1.52 -3.17 -17.18
CA VAL A 78 -1.31 -1.74 -17.07
C VAL A 78 -2.10 -1.24 -15.87
N ASP A 79 -1.42 -0.62 -14.91
CA ASP A 79 -2.06 0.25 -13.93
C ASP A 79 -1.85 1.69 -14.41
N ASP A 80 -2.87 2.25 -15.06
CA ASP A 80 -3.00 3.69 -15.25
C ASP A 80 -3.61 4.26 -13.97
N PHE A 81 -2.82 5.01 -13.20
CA PHE A 81 -3.30 5.74 -12.04
C PHE A 81 -3.54 7.20 -12.44
N GLU A 82 -4.81 7.58 -12.57
CA GLU A 82 -5.20 8.99 -12.64
C GLU A 82 -5.11 9.60 -11.24
N ASP A 83 -4.01 10.29 -10.97
CA ASP A 83 -3.80 11.04 -9.73
C ASP A 83 -4.48 12.43 -9.85
N GLN A 84 -5.79 12.51 -9.62
CA GLN A 84 -6.48 13.77 -9.33
C GLN A 84 -7.47 13.61 -8.17
N LEU A 85 -6.95 13.74 -6.95
CA LEU A 85 -7.78 13.84 -5.75
C LEU A 85 -7.62 15.26 -5.20
N ALA A 86 -8.72 16.01 -5.17
CA ALA A 86 -8.74 17.39 -4.69
C ALA A 86 -9.07 17.50 -3.20
N ASP A 87 -9.76 16.51 -2.63
CA ASP A 87 -10.22 16.53 -1.24
C ASP A 87 -9.31 15.75 -0.28
N ARG A 88 -9.09 16.33 0.91
CA ARG A 88 -8.23 15.75 1.96
C ARG A 88 -8.81 14.46 2.52
N TYR A 89 -10.11 14.42 2.77
CA TYR A 89 -10.76 13.25 3.35
C TYR A 89 -10.78 12.12 2.33
N GLU A 90 -11.13 12.41 1.07
CA GLU A 90 -11.07 11.44 -0.03
C GLU A 90 -9.68 10.82 -0.17
N LEU A 91 -8.61 11.63 -0.17
CA LEU A 91 -7.24 11.13 -0.24
C LEU A 91 -6.88 10.20 0.93
N LEU A 92 -7.26 10.55 2.15
CA LEU A 92 -6.97 9.74 3.34
C LEU A 92 -7.77 8.43 3.35
N SER A 93 -9.04 8.48 2.93
CA SER A 93 -9.87 7.29 2.74
C SER A 93 -9.31 6.39 1.64
N GLU A 94 -8.80 6.96 0.55
CA GLU A 94 -8.14 6.19 -0.50
C GLU A 94 -6.87 5.50 0.00
N ILE A 95 -6.02 6.19 0.76
CA ILE A 95 -4.83 5.59 1.38
C ILE A 95 -5.23 4.38 2.24
N ALA A 96 -6.27 4.52 3.06
CA ALA A 96 -6.75 3.45 3.93
C ALA A 96 -7.29 2.26 3.11
N SER A 97 -8.11 2.53 2.10
CA SER A 97 -8.67 1.50 1.21
C SER A 97 -7.56 0.76 0.47
N HIS A 98 -6.62 1.48 -0.13
CA HIS A 98 -5.50 0.89 -0.87
C HIS A 98 -4.63 0.03 0.04
N GLN A 99 -4.40 0.47 1.28
CA GLN A 99 -3.65 -0.31 2.26
C GLN A 99 -4.35 -1.63 2.66
N GLN A 100 -5.68 -1.62 2.78
CA GLN A 100 -6.45 -2.86 2.98
C GLN A 100 -6.31 -3.83 1.82
N VAL A 101 -6.29 -3.32 0.58
CA VAL A 101 -6.07 -4.19 -0.57
C VAL A 101 -4.67 -4.80 -0.50
N ILE A 102 -3.62 -4.01 -0.17
CA ILE A 102 -2.25 -4.53 -0.03
C ILE A 102 -2.21 -5.65 1.02
N LEU A 103 -2.85 -5.44 2.18
CA LEU A 103 -2.95 -6.44 3.25
C LEU A 103 -3.59 -7.74 2.76
N ARG A 104 -4.71 -7.66 2.03
CA ARG A 104 -5.38 -8.84 1.47
C ARG A 104 -4.48 -9.58 0.49
N GLU A 105 -3.69 -8.88 -0.31
CA GLU A 105 -2.76 -9.51 -1.24
C GLU A 105 -1.62 -10.23 -0.52
N TYR A 106 -1.09 -9.68 0.57
CA TYR A 106 -0.13 -10.39 1.41
C TYR A 106 -0.73 -11.63 2.06
N GLN A 107 -1.95 -11.52 2.60
CA GLN A 107 -2.67 -12.64 3.20
C GLN A 107 -2.97 -13.74 2.18
N ALA A 108 -3.21 -13.37 0.91
CA ALA A 108 -3.38 -14.32 -0.19
C ALA A 108 -2.05 -14.94 -0.65
N LEU A 109 -0.93 -14.20 -0.57
CA LEU A 109 0.39 -14.69 -0.95
C LEU A 109 0.97 -15.67 0.08
N LEU A 110 0.78 -15.39 1.38
CA LEU A 110 1.42 -16.09 2.48
C LEU A 110 1.24 -17.63 2.45
N PRO A 111 0.05 -18.20 2.16
CA PRO A 111 -0.15 -19.65 2.11
C PRO A 111 0.62 -20.35 0.97
N HIS A 112 1.11 -19.60 -0.01
CA HIS A 112 1.89 -20.14 -1.13
C HIS A 112 3.40 -20.09 -0.87
N LEU A 113 3.82 -19.45 0.22
CA LEU A 113 5.22 -19.40 0.63
C LEU A 113 5.53 -20.56 1.56
N ASP A 114 6.75 -21.06 1.48
CA ASP A 114 7.26 -22.00 2.47
C ASP A 114 7.33 -21.31 3.84
N HIS A 115 6.78 -21.95 4.87
CA HIS A 115 6.50 -21.33 6.17
C HIS A 115 7.78 -20.79 6.84
N ASP A 116 8.89 -21.52 6.69
CA ASP A 116 10.17 -21.17 7.29
C ASP A 116 11.03 -20.27 6.40
N SER A 117 10.53 -19.89 5.21
CA SER A 117 11.27 -19.06 4.27
C SER A 117 11.40 -17.60 4.74
N ASP A 118 12.49 -16.96 4.33
CA ASP A 118 12.70 -15.52 4.51
C ASP A 118 11.54 -14.70 3.94
N ALA A 119 10.96 -15.15 2.82
CA ALA A 119 9.83 -14.51 2.17
C ALA A 119 8.56 -14.56 3.03
N ALA A 120 8.25 -15.71 3.65
CA ALA A 120 7.09 -15.85 4.54
C ALA A 120 7.23 -14.99 5.81
N ARG A 121 8.45 -14.93 6.36
CA ARG A 121 8.77 -14.06 7.51
C ARG A 121 8.60 -12.59 7.15
N ALA A 122 9.17 -12.16 6.02
CA ALA A 122 9.03 -10.79 5.54
C ALA A 122 7.56 -10.42 5.29
N CYS A 123 6.78 -11.29 4.63
CA CYS A 123 5.35 -11.07 4.42
C CYS A 123 4.58 -10.92 5.74
N SER A 124 4.87 -11.76 6.74
CA SER A 124 4.23 -11.68 8.06
C SER A 124 4.54 -10.36 8.76
N GLU A 125 5.82 -9.95 8.77
CA GLU A 125 6.21 -8.65 9.34
C GLU A 125 5.55 -7.47 8.64
N HIS A 126 5.41 -7.55 7.30
CA HIS A 126 4.76 -6.50 6.53
C HIS A 126 3.27 -6.41 6.90
N ILE A 127 2.59 -7.55 7.04
CA ILE A 127 1.18 -7.61 7.48
C ILE A 127 1.02 -6.92 8.84
N ASP A 128 1.87 -7.22 9.81
CA ASP A 128 1.80 -6.63 11.15
C ASP A 128 1.98 -5.11 11.11
N LYS A 129 3.03 -4.65 10.41
CA LYS A 129 3.36 -3.23 10.30
C LYS A 129 2.27 -2.46 9.53
N LEU A 130 1.73 -3.02 8.44
CA LEU A 130 0.64 -2.42 7.69
C LEU A 130 -0.67 -2.37 8.50
N SER A 131 -0.98 -3.40 9.27
CA SER A 131 -2.17 -3.42 10.14
C SER A 131 -2.09 -2.34 11.23
N PHE A 132 -0.90 -2.16 11.81
CA PHE A 132 -0.64 -1.08 12.77
C PHE A 132 -0.76 0.31 12.13
N LEU A 133 -0.21 0.49 10.94
CA LEU A 133 -0.28 1.76 10.21
C LEU A 133 -1.72 2.11 9.85
N GLU A 134 -2.51 1.15 9.36
CA GLU A 134 -3.93 1.33 9.04
C GLU A 134 -4.71 1.74 10.29
N SER A 135 -4.52 1.02 11.39
CA SER A 135 -5.18 1.33 12.67
C SER A 135 -4.84 2.73 13.17
N SER A 136 -3.59 3.16 12.96
CA SER A 136 -3.14 4.51 13.34
C SER A 136 -3.73 5.58 12.44
N LEU A 137 -3.77 5.34 11.13
CA LEU A 137 -4.35 6.26 10.16
C LEU A 137 -5.84 6.47 10.42
N MET A 138 -6.61 5.38 10.55
CA MET A 138 -8.06 5.45 10.78
C MET A 138 -8.41 6.17 12.08
N LYS A 139 -7.63 5.99 13.14
CA LYS A 139 -7.81 6.71 14.39
C LYS A 139 -7.66 8.22 14.20
N GLU A 140 -6.64 8.65 13.46
CA GLU A 140 -6.44 10.08 13.20
C GLU A 140 -7.51 10.65 12.26
N VAL A 141 -7.85 9.93 11.18
CA VAL A 141 -8.89 10.36 10.22
C VAL A 141 -10.23 10.55 10.93
N ASN A 142 -10.63 9.61 11.78
CA ASN A 142 -11.89 9.69 12.54
C ASN A 142 -11.87 10.76 13.64
N SER A 143 -10.68 11.28 14.00
CA SER A 143 -10.53 12.36 14.98
C SER A 143 -10.49 13.75 14.35
N LEU A 144 -10.41 13.83 13.02
CA LEU A 144 -10.51 15.11 12.33
C LEU A 144 -11.94 15.65 12.46
N PRO A 145 -12.12 16.92 12.82
CA PRO A 145 -13.44 17.54 12.75
C PRO A 145 -13.93 17.44 11.30
N ASP A 146 -15.18 17.00 11.11
CA ASP A 146 -15.83 17.05 9.81
C ASP A 146 -15.81 18.51 9.38
N GLY A 147 -15.12 18.85 8.30
CA GLY A 147 -14.91 20.22 7.84
C GLY A 147 -16.19 20.93 7.39
N ARG A 148 -17.36 20.44 7.82
CA ARG A 148 -18.70 20.92 7.51
C ARG A 148 -19.31 21.75 8.64
N GLU A 149 -18.65 21.92 9.78
CA GLU A 149 -19.20 22.67 10.93
C GLU A 149 -18.64 24.08 11.14
N GLU A 150 -17.63 24.53 10.37
CA GLU A 150 -17.00 25.86 10.60
C GLU A 150 -17.52 26.99 9.70
N ASP A 151 -18.78 26.96 9.24
CA ASP A 151 -19.33 28.02 8.38
C ASP A 151 -20.62 28.70 8.91
N PHE A 152 -20.88 28.64 10.23
CA PHE A 152 -21.93 29.43 10.84
C PHE A 152 -21.46 30.32 11.99
N SER A 153 -21.49 31.62 11.69
CA SER A 153 -21.81 32.73 12.60
C SER A 153 -20.66 33.31 13.45
N TYR A 154 -19.84 34.14 12.81
CA TYR A 154 -19.60 35.49 13.31
C TYR A 154 -20.10 36.51 12.29
N VAL A 155 -21.36 36.94 12.45
CA VAL A 155 -21.79 38.26 12.01
C VAL A 155 -22.19 39.00 13.27
N ALA A 156 -21.42 40.05 13.56
CA ALA A 156 -21.60 40.97 14.68
C ALA A 156 -22.87 41.81 14.53
#